data_AF-A0A0F9S2Q4-F1
#
_entry.id   AF-A0A0F9S2Q4-F1
#
_cell.length_a   1.000
_cell.length_b   1.000
_cell.length_c   1.000
_cell.angle_alpha   90.00
_cell.angle_beta   90.00
_cell.angle_gamma   90.00
#
_symmetry.space_group_name_H-M   'P 1'
#
loop_
_entity.id
_entity.type
_entity.pdbx_description
1 polymer ?
#
loop_
_entity_poly.entity_id
_entity_poly.type
_entity_poly.pdbx_seq_one_letter_code
_entity_poly.pdbx_strand_id
1 'polypeptide(L)'
;MTDIESPLGKKSFPSNPQQGRMLTVDDPTAGRRHNLNIRPEHFSQEQQRQPLRELTNEEIAEFERAKAESQRNQNAISKTARERIEFLTGIGRIKTDFEMDGVTFHLQSLKDGELENVLDTMISMGDTNEAKFNFELRRQTLARSLASVDNMPIEELISSNDIDHKLDLIRAFDENLVDYMYKHYEEHILKASRNKYAIKTEKDVKEVVEAVKK
;
A
#
# COMPACT_ATOMS: atom_id res chain seq x y z
N MET A 1 28.58 -36.57 -20.10
CA MET A 1 28.68 -35.16 -19.73
C MET A 1 28.49 -34.37 -21.02
N THR A 2 27.34 -33.73 -21.17
CA THR A 2 26.96 -32.99 -22.38
C THR A 2 26.85 -31.52 -22.01
N ASP A 3 27.73 -30.72 -22.59
CA ASP A 3 27.78 -29.27 -22.45
C ASP A 3 26.55 -28.63 -23.11
N ILE A 4 25.84 -27.80 -22.35
CA ILE A 4 24.74 -26.98 -22.84
C ILE A 4 25.31 -25.60 -23.18
N GLU A 5 25.51 -25.32 -24.45
CA GLU A 5 25.86 -23.98 -24.96
C GLU A 5 24.61 -23.07 -24.92
N SER A 6 24.57 -22.15 -23.96
CA SER A 6 23.56 -21.08 -23.89
C SER A 6 23.98 -19.84 -24.70
N PRO A 7 23.13 -19.29 -25.59
CA PRO A 7 23.48 -18.18 -26.49
C PRO A 7 23.32 -16.78 -25.88
N LEU A 8 23.31 -16.63 -24.55
CA LEU A 8 23.09 -15.34 -23.87
C LEU A 8 24.29 -14.82 -23.06
N GLY A 9 25.44 -15.49 -23.13
CA GLY A 9 26.57 -15.28 -22.22
C GLY A 9 27.71 -14.36 -22.70
N LYS A 10 27.48 -13.36 -23.56
CA LYS A 10 28.56 -12.43 -23.98
C LYS A 10 28.10 -10.98 -24.14
N LYS A 11 27.97 -10.27 -23.02
CA LYS A 11 28.09 -8.79 -22.99
C LYS A 11 29.07 -8.41 -21.88
N SER A 12 30.28 -8.05 -22.28
CA SER A 12 31.28 -7.42 -21.43
C SER A 12 30.92 -5.96 -21.22
N PHE A 13 30.86 -5.52 -19.96
CA PHE A 13 30.74 -4.10 -19.60
C PHE A 13 32.14 -3.49 -19.58
N PRO A 14 32.43 -2.40 -20.32
CA PRO A 14 33.66 -1.66 -20.12
C PRO A 14 33.58 -0.87 -18.82
N SER A 15 34.40 -1.27 -17.84
CA SER A 15 34.73 -0.48 -16.67
C SER A 15 35.59 0.71 -17.10
N ASN A 16 35.04 1.92 -17.05
CA ASN A 16 35.86 3.13 -17.09
C ASN A 16 35.42 4.10 -15.97
N PRO A 17 36.30 4.48 -15.04
CA PRO A 17 35.96 5.32 -13.91
C PRO A 17 36.23 6.78 -14.27
N GLN A 18 35.27 7.49 -14.87
CA GLN A 18 35.34 8.95 -14.95
C GLN A 18 33.97 9.60 -14.75
N GLN A 19 33.86 10.26 -13.59
CA GLN A 19 33.20 11.55 -13.37
C GLN A 19 31.66 11.54 -13.41
N GLY A 20 31.08 11.20 -12.25
CA GLY A 20 29.80 11.76 -11.86
C GLY A 20 29.89 13.29 -11.86
N ARG A 21 29.05 13.93 -12.66
CA ARG A 21 28.84 15.39 -12.60
C ARG A 21 28.12 15.70 -11.29
N MET A 22 28.87 16.06 -10.26
CA MET A 22 28.33 16.80 -9.11
C MET A 22 27.97 18.22 -9.57
N LEU A 23 26.75 18.64 -9.26
CA LEU A 23 26.30 20.01 -9.45
C LEU A 23 26.77 20.82 -8.22
N THR A 24 27.95 21.41 -8.29
CA THR A 24 28.40 22.43 -7.32
C THR A 24 27.85 23.79 -7.74
N VAL A 25 27.05 24.40 -6.87
CA VAL A 25 26.66 25.82 -6.97
C VAL A 25 27.72 26.62 -6.22
N ASP A 26 28.50 27.40 -6.95
CA ASP A 26 29.40 28.41 -6.37
C ASP A 26 28.58 29.63 -5.95
N ASP A 27 28.45 29.86 -4.64
CA ASP A 27 27.87 31.07 -4.05
C ASP A 27 29.01 32.01 -3.62
N PRO A 28 29.25 33.14 -4.32
CA PRO A 28 30.28 34.09 -3.96
C PRO A 28 29.72 35.21 -3.08
N THR A 29 29.00 34.91 -1.99
CA THR A 29 28.61 35.97 -1.03
C THR A 29 28.42 35.51 0.42
N ALA A 30 29.23 34.56 0.90
CA ALA A 30 29.30 34.27 2.33
C ALA A 30 30.26 35.24 3.06
N GLY A 31 29.74 36.38 3.53
CA GLY A 31 30.43 37.15 4.58
C GLY A 31 29.98 38.59 4.77
N ARG A 32 29.02 38.83 5.68
CA ARG A 32 29.07 39.88 6.73
C ARG A 32 27.81 39.90 7.59
N ARG A 33 28.01 39.92 8.91
CA ARG A 33 26.99 40.03 9.97
C ARG A 33 26.59 41.49 10.23
N HIS A 34 25.39 41.63 10.81
CA HIS A 34 24.79 42.77 11.54
C HIS A 34 24.26 43.98 10.74
N ASN A 35 22.93 44.15 10.69
CA ASN A 35 22.16 44.88 11.71
C ASN A 35 20.65 44.85 11.41
N LEU A 36 19.84 44.66 12.46
CA LEU A 36 18.40 44.85 12.47
C LEU A 36 18.09 46.34 12.36
N ASN A 37 17.38 46.75 11.29
CA ASN A 37 16.60 47.97 11.29
C ASN A 37 15.40 47.80 10.36
N ILE A 38 14.24 47.50 10.93
CA ILE A 38 12.98 47.34 10.20
C ILE A 38 12.36 48.73 10.03
N ARG A 39 12.23 49.18 8.78
CA ARG A 39 11.41 50.31 8.38
C ARG A 39 10.55 49.87 7.17
N PRO A 40 9.22 50.08 7.17
CA PRO A 40 8.36 49.58 6.11
C PRO A 40 8.28 50.59 4.97
N GLU A 41 8.79 50.23 3.80
CA GLU A 41 8.61 50.97 2.55
C GLU A 41 7.79 50.10 1.58
N HIS A 42 6.56 50.55 1.36
CA HIS A 42 5.74 50.45 0.15
C HIS A 42 6.00 49.29 -0.82
N PHE A 43 5.15 48.25 -0.74
CA PHE A 43 4.93 47.30 -1.84
C PHE A 43 3.76 47.80 -2.70
N SER A 44 4.08 48.43 -3.82
CA SER A 44 3.12 48.77 -4.87
C SER A 44 2.81 47.53 -5.71
N GLN A 45 1.52 47.27 -5.88
CA GLN A 45 0.95 46.34 -6.83
C GLN A 45 1.27 46.76 -8.27
N GLU A 46 1.75 45.84 -9.11
CA GLU A 46 1.51 45.88 -10.56
C GLU A 46 1.78 44.47 -11.14
N GLN A 47 0.70 43.75 -11.45
CA GLN A 47 0.28 43.42 -12.81
C GLN A 47 1.09 42.32 -13.50
N GLN A 48 0.53 41.11 -13.49
CA GLN A 48 0.48 40.23 -14.67
C GLN A 48 -0.67 39.23 -14.51
N ARG A 49 -1.90 39.73 -14.76
CA ARG A 49 -3.07 38.87 -15.03
C ARG A 49 -2.99 38.47 -16.51
N GLN A 50 -2.69 37.21 -16.78
CA GLN A 50 -2.92 36.65 -18.11
C GLN A 50 -4.43 36.60 -18.38
N PRO A 51 -4.89 36.90 -19.61
CA PRO A 51 -6.30 36.83 -19.94
C PRO A 51 -6.75 35.37 -20.00
N LEU A 52 -7.76 35.04 -19.18
CA LEU A 52 -8.54 33.81 -19.28
C LEU A 52 -9.09 33.73 -20.70
N ARG A 53 -8.61 32.78 -21.51
CA ARG A 53 -9.30 32.42 -22.76
C ARG A 53 -10.64 31.81 -22.36
N GLU A 54 -11.74 32.40 -22.81
CA GLU A 54 -13.07 31.80 -22.73
C GLU A 54 -13.04 30.50 -23.55
N LEU A 55 -13.05 29.36 -22.86
CA LEU A 55 -13.23 28.04 -23.46
C LEU A 55 -14.58 28.03 -24.16
N THR A 56 -14.59 27.67 -25.44
CA THR A 56 -15.82 27.59 -26.22
C THR A 56 -16.70 26.44 -25.71
N ASN A 57 -18.03 26.56 -25.83
CA ASN A 57 -18.99 25.53 -25.40
C ASN A 57 -18.74 24.16 -26.05
N GLU A 58 -18.06 24.13 -27.20
CA GLU A 58 -17.68 22.89 -27.91
C GLU A 58 -16.49 22.18 -27.25
N GLU A 59 -15.48 22.91 -26.75
CA GLU A 59 -14.33 22.34 -26.02
C GLU A 59 -14.74 21.78 -24.65
N ILE A 60 -15.73 22.40 -23.99
CA ILE A 60 -16.30 21.89 -22.73
C ILE A 60 -17.06 20.58 -22.99
N ALA A 61 -17.83 20.50 -24.08
CA ALA A 61 -18.56 19.29 -24.45
C ALA A 61 -17.62 18.15 -24.90
N GLU A 62 -16.52 18.46 -25.59
CA GLU A 62 -15.48 17.47 -25.91
C GLU A 62 -14.73 17.00 -24.66
N PHE A 63 -14.42 17.90 -23.72
CA PHE A 63 -13.81 17.53 -22.45
C PHE A 63 -14.73 16.65 -21.60
N GLU A 64 -16.04 16.94 -21.57
CA GLU A 64 -17.03 16.11 -20.90
C GLU A 64 -17.20 14.74 -21.58
N ARG A 65 -17.16 14.67 -22.91
CA ARG A 65 -17.18 13.38 -23.64
C ARG A 65 -15.91 12.57 -23.41
N ALA A 66 -14.73 13.19 -23.44
CA ALA A 66 -13.46 12.54 -23.13
C ALA A 66 -13.39 12.07 -21.67
N LYS A 67 -13.99 12.84 -20.74
CA LYS A 67 -14.14 12.44 -19.34
C LYS A 67 -15.14 11.29 -19.18
N ALA A 68 -16.25 11.30 -19.90
CA ALA A 68 -17.23 10.20 -19.91
C ALA A 68 -16.66 8.92 -20.55
N GLU A 69 -15.86 9.02 -21.61
CA GLU A 69 -15.13 7.90 -22.21
C GLU A 69 -14.02 7.37 -21.30
N SER A 70 -13.28 8.26 -20.64
CA SER A 70 -12.27 7.86 -19.64
C SER A 70 -12.90 7.17 -18.43
N GLN A 71 -14.07 7.63 -17.98
CA GLN A 71 -14.84 6.97 -16.91
C GLN A 71 -15.43 5.62 -17.37
N ARG A 72 -15.84 5.49 -18.64
CA ARG A 72 -16.26 4.20 -19.21
C ARG A 72 -15.10 3.21 -19.30
N ASN A 73 -13.90 3.66 -19.66
CA ASN A 73 -12.72 2.81 -19.73
C ASN A 73 -12.21 2.37 -18.36
N GLN A 74 -12.39 3.18 -17.30
CA GLN A 74 -12.08 2.76 -15.93
C GLN A 74 -13.02 1.66 -15.38
N ASN A 75 -14.20 1.51 -15.99
CA ASN A 75 -15.19 0.48 -15.71
C ASN A 75 -15.13 -0.72 -16.68
N ALA A 76 -14.14 -0.77 -17.58
CA ALA A 76 -14.04 -1.84 -18.59
C ALA A 76 -13.66 -3.22 -18.00
N ILE A 77 -13.12 -3.25 -16.79
CA ILE A 77 -12.76 -4.47 -16.06
C ILE A 77 -13.81 -4.69 -14.99
N SER A 78 -14.47 -5.86 -15.01
CA SER A 78 -15.44 -6.22 -13.96
C SER A 78 -14.75 -6.21 -12.59
N LYS A 79 -15.45 -5.80 -11.53
CA LYS A 79 -14.89 -5.78 -10.16
C LYS A 79 -14.25 -7.12 -9.78
N THR A 80 -14.87 -8.23 -10.19
CA THR A 80 -14.35 -9.59 -10.02
C THR A 80 -13.05 -9.83 -10.79
N ALA A 81 -12.94 -9.36 -12.02
CA ALA A 81 -11.71 -9.49 -12.81
C ALA A 81 -10.58 -8.61 -12.24
N ARG A 82 -10.89 -7.41 -11.76
CA ARG A 82 -9.91 -6.54 -11.08
C ARG A 82 -9.40 -7.19 -9.80
N GLU A 83 -10.30 -7.65 -8.93
CA GLU A 83 -9.92 -8.37 -7.71
C GLU A 83 -9.03 -9.57 -8.04
N ARG A 84 -9.43 -10.41 -9.00
CA ARG A 84 -8.62 -11.57 -9.43
C ARG A 84 -7.26 -11.18 -9.97
N ILE A 85 -7.16 -10.14 -10.80
CA ILE A 85 -5.88 -9.62 -11.31
C ILE A 85 -5.03 -9.13 -10.13
N GLU A 86 -5.57 -8.32 -9.22
CA GLU A 86 -4.86 -7.84 -8.04
C GLU A 86 -4.32 -9.00 -7.19
N PHE A 87 -5.09 -10.08 -7.00
CA PHE A 87 -4.64 -11.28 -6.31
C PHE A 87 -3.55 -12.03 -7.08
N LEU A 88 -3.70 -12.20 -8.39
CA LEU A 88 -2.73 -12.91 -9.24
C LEU A 88 -1.42 -12.15 -9.39
N THR A 89 -1.47 -10.82 -9.37
CA THR A 89 -0.27 -9.96 -9.38
C THR A 89 0.34 -9.80 -7.98
N GLY A 90 -0.25 -10.38 -6.93
CA GLY A 90 0.21 -10.26 -5.54
C GLY A 90 0.08 -8.84 -4.97
N ILE A 91 -0.69 -7.98 -5.63
CA ILE A 91 -0.90 -6.57 -5.24
C ILE A 91 -2.09 -6.46 -4.27
N GLY A 92 -3.11 -7.29 -4.47
CA GLY A 92 -4.35 -7.31 -3.71
C GLY A 92 -4.19 -7.93 -2.33
N ARG A 93 -4.95 -7.41 -1.36
CA ARG A 93 -5.17 -8.01 -0.04
C ARG A 93 -6.63 -8.40 0.10
N ILE A 94 -6.90 -9.53 0.75
CA ILE A 94 -8.27 -9.86 1.16
C ILE A 94 -8.62 -8.92 2.30
N LYS A 95 -9.70 -8.17 2.13
CA LYS A 95 -10.22 -7.28 3.17
C LYS A 95 -11.56 -7.81 3.65
N THR A 96 -11.79 -7.73 4.95
CA THR A 96 -13.08 -8.07 5.57
C THR A 96 -13.38 -7.07 6.66
N ASP A 97 -14.65 -6.70 6.76
CA ASP A 97 -15.13 -5.74 7.72
C ASP A 97 -16.12 -6.46 8.63
N PHE A 98 -16.14 -6.10 9.91
CA PHE A 98 -17.17 -6.54 10.86
C PHE A 98 -17.47 -5.42 11.85
N GLU A 99 -18.69 -5.43 12.36
CA GLU A 99 -19.16 -4.45 13.34
C GLU A 99 -19.33 -5.14 14.69
N MET A 100 -18.84 -4.49 15.75
CA MET A 100 -19.06 -4.92 17.14
C MET A 100 -19.31 -3.68 17.99
N ASP A 101 -20.39 -3.69 18.77
CA ASP A 101 -20.77 -2.60 19.68
C ASP A 101 -20.84 -1.21 19.00
N GLY A 102 -21.25 -1.18 17.73
CA GLY A 102 -21.33 0.04 16.93
C GLY A 102 -19.99 0.55 16.38
N VAL A 103 -18.90 -0.20 16.60
CA VAL A 103 -17.56 0.08 16.06
C VAL A 103 -17.28 -0.86 14.89
N THR A 104 -16.90 -0.29 13.75
CA THR A 104 -16.55 -1.05 12.54
C THR A 104 -15.05 -1.31 12.48
N PHE A 105 -14.65 -2.57 12.43
CA PHE A 105 -13.26 -2.99 12.30
C PHE A 105 -13.00 -3.49 10.89
N HIS A 106 -11.88 -3.05 10.32
CA HIS A 106 -11.43 -3.47 8.99
C HIS A 106 -10.15 -4.31 9.11
N LEU A 107 -10.23 -5.57 8.71
CA LEU A 107 -9.11 -6.51 8.70
C LEU A 107 -8.62 -6.75 7.27
N GLN A 108 -7.32 -7.00 7.12
CA GLN A 108 -6.67 -7.32 5.87
C GLN A 108 -5.78 -8.58 5.98
N SER A 109 -5.65 -9.31 4.88
CA SER A 109 -4.71 -10.42 4.78
C SER A 109 -3.26 -9.95 4.92
N LEU A 110 -2.45 -10.78 5.58
CA LEU A 110 -1.01 -10.57 5.67
C LEU A 110 -0.33 -11.06 4.40
N LYS A 111 0.70 -10.33 3.98
CA LYS A 111 1.65 -10.78 2.96
C LYS A 111 2.62 -11.79 3.58
N ASP A 112 3.29 -12.54 2.72
CA ASP A 112 4.25 -13.58 3.12
C ASP A 112 5.34 -13.04 4.06
N GLY A 113 6.00 -11.94 3.71
CA GLY A 113 7.00 -11.32 4.59
C GLY A 113 6.45 -10.76 5.91
N GLU A 114 5.17 -10.40 5.97
CA GLU A 114 4.54 -10.00 7.24
C GLU A 114 4.27 -11.21 8.13
N LEU A 115 3.91 -12.34 7.53
CA LEU A 115 3.73 -13.61 8.22
C LEU A 115 5.07 -14.17 8.71
N GLU A 116 6.13 -14.09 7.90
CA GLU A 116 7.50 -14.44 8.28
C GLU A 116 7.93 -13.65 9.52
N ASN A 117 7.72 -12.33 9.52
CA ASN A 117 8.01 -11.49 10.70
C ASN A 117 7.24 -11.92 11.96
N VAL A 118 5.98 -12.36 11.82
CA VAL A 118 5.21 -12.91 12.95
C VAL A 118 5.88 -14.18 13.46
N LEU A 119 6.21 -15.11 12.58
CA LEU A 119 6.83 -16.38 12.93
C LEU A 119 8.22 -16.17 13.56
N ASP A 120 9.04 -15.27 13.02
CA ASP A 120 10.36 -14.93 13.57
C ASP A 120 10.23 -14.35 14.98
N THR A 121 9.23 -13.51 15.21
CA THR A 121 8.94 -12.99 16.56
C THR A 121 8.57 -14.11 17.51
N MET A 122 7.75 -15.08 17.05
CA MET A 122 7.35 -16.24 17.85
C MET A 122 8.52 -17.18 18.18
N ILE A 123 9.39 -17.43 17.20
CA ILE A 123 10.60 -18.25 17.40
C ILE A 123 11.54 -17.56 18.38
N SER A 124 11.70 -16.25 18.25
CA SER A 124 12.60 -15.44 19.10
C SER A 124 12.15 -15.35 20.55
N MET A 125 10.85 -15.51 20.84
CA MET A 125 10.36 -15.55 22.22
C MET A 125 10.86 -16.77 23.00
N GLY A 126 11.18 -17.89 22.33
CA GLY A 126 11.75 -19.08 22.94
C GLY A 126 10.89 -19.71 24.06
N ASP A 127 9.62 -19.34 24.17
CA ASP A 127 8.74 -19.79 25.24
C ASP A 127 8.13 -21.16 24.87
N THR A 128 8.25 -22.15 25.76
CA THR A 128 7.74 -23.51 25.55
C THR A 128 6.28 -23.67 25.97
N ASN A 129 5.68 -22.62 26.55
CA ASN A 129 4.28 -22.63 26.94
C ASN A 129 3.37 -22.37 25.73
N GLU A 130 2.69 -23.41 25.28
CA GLU A 130 1.75 -23.39 24.14
C GLU A 130 0.63 -22.35 24.30
N ALA A 131 0.11 -22.16 25.52
CA ALA A 131 -0.96 -21.19 25.74
C ALA A 131 -0.46 -19.76 25.47
N LYS A 132 0.69 -19.39 26.04
CA LYS A 132 1.30 -18.07 25.82
C LYS A 132 1.65 -17.85 24.36
N PHE A 133 2.19 -18.89 23.71
CA PHE A 133 2.48 -18.87 22.28
C PHE A 133 1.23 -18.52 21.47
N ASN A 134 0.10 -19.17 21.74
CA ASN A 134 -1.15 -18.91 21.04
C ASN A 134 -1.71 -17.51 21.32
N PHE A 135 -1.61 -16.99 22.55
CA PHE A 135 -2.01 -15.61 22.83
C PHE A 135 -1.17 -14.60 22.03
N GLU A 136 0.15 -14.77 22.02
CA GLU A 136 1.01 -13.81 21.33
C GLU A 136 0.89 -13.93 19.81
N LEU A 137 0.76 -15.14 19.27
CA LEU A 137 0.51 -15.36 17.84
C LEU A 137 -0.75 -14.60 17.38
N ARG A 138 -1.84 -14.69 18.14
CA ARG A 138 -3.09 -13.97 17.85
C ARG A 138 -2.86 -12.47 17.85
N ARG A 139 -2.19 -11.93 18.87
CA ARG A 139 -1.90 -10.48 18.98
C ARG A 139 -1.02 -9.97 17.85
N GLN A 140 0.05 -10.69 17.52
CA GLN A 140 0.99 -10.32 16.45
C GLN A 140 0.33 -10.37 15.08
N THR A 141 -0.54 -11.36 14.85
CA THR A 141 -1.34 -11.46 13.63
C THR A 141 -2.31 -10.29 13.52
N LEU A 142 -3.06 -9.99 14.58
CA LEU A 142 -4.05 -8.91 14.60
C LEU A 142 -3.43 -7.53 14.49
N ALA A 143 -2.30 -7.27 15.15
CA ALA A 143 -1.60 -5.99 15.07
C ALA A 143 -1.12 -5.66 13.65
N ARG A 144 -0.89 -6.67 12.81
CA ARG A 144 -0.53 -6.48 11.39
C ARG A 144 -1.73 -6.52 10.46
N SER A 145 -2.78 -7.25 10.82
CA SER A 145 -3.97 -7.41 9.99
C SER A 145 -5.02 -6.32 10.21
N LEU A 146 -5.01 -5.62 11.34
CA LEU A 146 -5.95 -4.52 11.58
C LEU A 146 -5.53 -3.28 10.76
N ALA A 147 -6.42 -2.87 9.85
CA ALA A 147 -6.17 -1.76 8.91
C ALA A 147 -6.79 -0.45 9.39
N SER A 148 -8.05 -0.48 9.84
CA SER A 148 -8.76 0.70 10.33
C SER A 148 -9.87 0.32 11.32
N VAL A 149 -10.26 1.30 12.14
CA VAL A 149 -11.38 1.25 13.09
C VAL A 149 -12.26 2.47 12.82
N ASP A 150 -13.55 2.29 12.60
CA ASP A 150 -14.52 3.34 12.23
C ASP A 150 -14.06 4.18 11.03
N ASN A 151 -13.51 3.52 10.02
CA ASN A 151 -12.89 4.14 8.84
C ASN A 151 -11.68 5.04 9.13
N MET A 152 -11.17 5.07 10.36
CA MET A 152 -9.92 5.72 10.74
C MET A 152 -8.75 4.73 10.61
N PRO A 153 -7.73 5.01 9.80
CA PRO A 153 -6.52 4.19 9.75
C PRO A 153 -5.90 4.01 11.14
N ILE A 154 -5.43 2.81 11.45
CA ILE A 154 -4.83 2.53 12.76
C ILE A 154 -3.64 3.44 13.04
N GLU A 155 -2.85 3.73 12.02
CA GLU A 155 -1.68 4.61 12.10
C GLU A 155 -2.05 6.03 12.56
N GLU A 156 -3.22 6.52 12.14
CA GLU A 156 -3.74 7.81 12.57
C GLU A 156 -4.30 7.72 13.99
N LEU A 157 -5.03 6.65 14.31
CA LEU A 157 -5.61 6.41 15.62
C LEU A 157 -4.56 6.39 16.74
N ILE A 158 -3.42 5.70 16.51
CA ILE A 158 -2.32 5.60 17.48
C ILE A 158 -1.24 6.67 17.24
N SER A 159 -1.37 7.49 16.20
CA SER A 159 -0.38 8.49 15.78
C SER A 159 1.04 7.91 15.61
N SER A 160 1.14 6.66 15.14
CA SER A 160 2.40 5.96 14.95
C SER A 160 2.30 4.86 13.88
N ASN A 161 3.41 4.62 13.19
CA ASN A 161 3.57 3.51 12.26
C ASN A 161 4.30 2.31 12.88
N ASP A 162 4.69 2.41 14.15
CA ASP A 162 5.45 1.37 14.83
C ASP A 162 4.55 0.17 15.17
N ILE A 163 5.08 -1.04 14.95
CA ILE A 163 4.37 -2.28 15.24
C ILE A 163 4.15 -2.46 16.74
N ASP A 164 5.07 -1.97 17.57
CA ASP A 164 4.98 -2.08 19.02
C ASP A 164 3.77 -1.30 19.56
N HIS A 165 3.50 -0.11 19.02
CA HIS A 165 2.30 0.67 19.38
C HIS A 165 1.00 -0.01 18.91
N LYS A 166 1.02 -0.68 17.76
CA LYS A 166 -0.13 -1.49 17.30
C LYS A 166 -0.36 -2.68 18.21
N LEU A 167 0.70 -3.33 18.67
CA LEU A 167 0.62 -4.43 19.63
C LEU A 167 0.04 -3.96 20.97
N ASP A 168 0.46 -2.80 21.45
CA ASP A 168 -0.06 -2.23 22.69
C ASP A 168 -1.54 -1.87 22.57
N LEU A 169 -2.00 -1.40 21.40
CA LEU A 169 -3.43 -1.23 21.12
C LEU A 169 -4.19 -2.57 21.24
N ILE A 170 -3.70 -3.63 20.60
CA ILE A 170 -4.35 -4.96 20.68
C ILE A 170 -4.33 -5.51 22.12
N ARG A 171 -3.27 -5.24 22.88
CA ARG A 171 -3.19 -5.64 24.30
C ARG A 171 -4.15 -4.87 25.21
N ALA A 172 -4.56 -3.67 24.80
CA ALA A 172 -5.56 -2.87 25.50
C ALA A 172 -7.00 -3.34 25.25
N PHE A 173 -7.23 -4.13 24.20
CA PHE A 173 -8.54 -4.72 23.93
C PHE A 173 -8.86 -5.86 24.90
N ASP A 174 -10.16 -6.03 25.17
CA ASP A 174 -10.65 -7.17 25.94
C ASP A 174 -10.33 -8.49 25.23
N GLU A 175 -9.92 -9.51 25.98
CA GLU A 175 -9.55 -10.81 25.40
C GLU A 175 -10.69 -11.44 24.59
N ASN A 176 -11.95 -11.21 24.97
CA ASN A 176 -13.12 -11.67 24.21
C ASN A 176 -13.20 -11.01 22.83
N LEU A 177 -12.89 -9.71 22.75
CA LEU A 177 -12.83 -9.00 21.48
C LEU A 177 -11.67 -9.54 20.64
N VAL A 178 -10.47 -9.66 21.22
CA VAL A 178 -9.29 -10.20 20.52
C VAL A 178 -9.56 -11.62 19.98
N ASP A 179 -10.17 -12.49 20.78
CA ASP A 179 -10.53 -13.85 20.34
C ASP A 179 -11.55 -13.83 19.20
N TYR A 180 -12.58 -12.99 19.30
CA TYR A 180 -13.57 -12.83 18.23
C TYR A 180 -12.94 -12.29 16.94
N MET A 181 -12.12 -11.26 17.03
CA MET A 181 -11.40 -10.67 15.89
C MET A 181 -10.53 -11.71 15.20
N TYR A 182 -9.82 -12.52 15.97
CA TYR A 182 -8.96 -13.56 15.43
C TYR A 182 -9.77 -14.66 14.74
N LYS A 183 -10.87 -15.12 15.35
CA LYS A 183 -11.77 -16.08 14.70
C LYS A 183 -12.33 -15.51 13.40
N HIS A 184 -12.79 -14.27 13.39
CA HIS A 184 -13.27 -13.59 12.18
C HIS A 184 -12.19 -13.55 11.09
N TYR A 185 -10.94 -13.26 11.48
CA TYR A 185 -9.78 -13.34 10.59
C TYR A 185 -9.58 -14.75 10.00
N GLU A 186 -9.57 -15.79 10.83
CA GLU A 186 -9.41 -17.16 10.35
C GLU A 186 -10.53 -17.57 9.38
N GLU A 187 -11.77 -17.22 9.69
CA GLU A 187 -12.93 -17.62 8.91
C GLU A 187 -13.06 -16.88 7.59
N HIS A 188 -12.83 -15.57 7.57
CA HIS A 188 -13.08 -14.74 6.40
C HIS A 188 -11.84 -14.44 5.58
N ILE A 189 -10.64 -14.45 6.18
CA ILE A 189 -9.39 -14.20 5.47
C ILE A 189 -8.68 -15.51 5.15
N LEU A 190 -8.39 -16.37 6.14
CA LEU A 190 -7.62 -17.59 5.88
C LEU A 190 -8.39 -18.64 5.06
N LYS A 191 -9.70 -18.83 5.32
CA LYS A 191 -10.49 -19.73 4.46
C LYS A 191 -10.68 -19.13 3.07
N ALA A 192 -10.87 -17.82 2.94
CA ALA A 192 -11.02 -17.16 1.64
C ALA A 192 -9.73 -17.22 0.80
N SER A 193 -8.56 -17.05 1.41
CA SER A 193 -7.28 -17.18 0.69
C SER A 193 -7.10 -18.59 0.15
N ARG A 194 -7.32 -19.62 0.96
CA ARG A 194 -7.27 -21.03 0.54
C ARG A 194 -8.22 -21.33 -0.62
N ASN A 195 -9.43 -20.75 -0.58
CA ASN A 195 -10.42 -20.96 -1.64
C ASN A 195 -10.12 -20.18 -2.93
N LYS A 196 -9.55 -18.97 -2.83
CA LYS A 196 -9.23 -18.12 -3.99
C LYS A 196 -7.98 -18.56 -4.75
N TYR A 197 -6.95 -19.06 -4.07
CA TYR A 197 -5.74 -19.58 -4.72
C TYR A 197 -5.89 -21.02 -5.23
N ALA A 198 -6.94 -21.74 -4.81
CA ALA A 198 -7.31 -23.00 -5.41
C ALA A 198 -8.01 -22.75 -6.75
N ILE A 199 -7.24 -22.67 -7.84
CA ILE A 199 -7.79 -22.69 -9.21
C ILE A 199 -8.41 -24.08 -9.42
N LYS A 200 -9.74 -24.17 -9.36
CA LYS A 200 -10.44 -25.47 -9.44
C LYS A 200 -10.98 -25.80 -10.82
N THR A 201 -11.15 -24.85 -11.74
CA THR A 201 -11.82 -25.11 -13.02
C THR A 201 -11.16 -24.46 -14.23
N GLU A 202 -11.22 -25.14 -15.38
CA GLU A 202 -10.74 -24.61 -16.68
C GLU A 202 -11.44 -23.31 -17.10
N LYS A 203 -12.65 -23.06 -16.58
CA LYS A 203 -13.43 -21.85 -16.87
C LYS A 203 -12.80 -20.62 -16.23
N ASP A 204 -12.27 -20.75 -15.02
CA ASP A 204 -11.56 -19.67 -14.33
C ASP A 204 -10.27 -19.30 -15.07
N VAL A 205 -9.57 -20.29 -15.64
CA VAL A 205 -8.36 -20.07 -16.43
C VAL A 205 -8.67 -19.29 -17.72
N LYS A 206 -9.76 -19.62 -18.42
CA LYS A 206 -10.17 -18.91 -19.64
C LYS A 206 -10.54 -17.45 -19.37
N GLU A 207 -11.26 -17.18 -18.28
CA GLU A 207 -11.64 -15.82 -17.88
C GLU A 207 -10.41 -14.94 -17.57
N VAL A 208 -9.40 -15.49 -16.90
CA VAL A 208 -8.14 -14.79 -16.62
C VAL A 208 -7.36 -14.50 -17.89
N VAL A 209 -7.24 -15.49 -18.79
CA VAL A 209 -6.49 -15.32 -20.05
C VAL A 209 -7.15 -14.28 -20.97
N GLU A 210 -8.48 -14.19 -21.00
CA GLU A 210 -9.18 -13.16 -21.76
C GLU A 210 -9.03 -11.76 -21.13
N ALA A 211 -8.99 -11.68 -19.79
CA ALA A 211 -8.78 -10.41 -19.10
C ALA A 211 -7.34 -9.86 -19.25
N VAL A 212 -6.33 -10.72 -19.38
CA VAL A 212 -4.92 -10.32 -19.56
C VAL A 212 -4.58 -9.95 -21.00
N LYS A 213 -5.34 -10.45 -21.98
CA LYS A 213 -5.12 -10.16 -23.41
C LYS A 213 -5.76 -8.87 -23.90
N LYS A 214 -6.67 -8.27 -23.12
CA LYS A 214 -7.28 -6.96 -23.41
C LYS A 214 -6.45 -5.84 -22.82
#